data_AF-A0A1Y4G7R5-F1
#
_entry.id   AF-A0A1Y4G7R5-F1
#
_cell.length_a   1.000
_cell.length_b   1.000
_cell.length_c   1.000
_cell.angle_alpha   90.00
_cell.angle_beta   90.00
_cell.angle_gamma   90.00
#
_symmetry.space_group_name_H-M   'P 1'
#
loop_
_entity.id
_entity.type
_entity.pdbx_description
1 polymer ?
#
loop_
_entity_poly.entity_id
_entity_poly.type
_entity_poly.pdbx_seq_one_letter_code
_entity_poly.pdbx_strand_id
1 'polypeptide(L)'
;MACVGNGEMLAQDGVTMAFDERCKLLEDALTRQSLHREVLYKTLALCQERRELSAVEAAMAAFPEFAEATQSQYHLISVLVDAGGLARFLLDEAGDPLDPTVFEGLSEDEADDLVFGEAYETTEVGCALVRRHDPRARLAELMEREPHRAAVYRDLLAMCAERPRTYGEIDQVLRGSEALVREEDGRRVVMQPSVLVDRLQRAAGLVWQNAWKTTPEGKEFLERNDERGATDGSKSPSDQR
;
A
#
# COMPACT_ATOMS: atom_id res chain seq x y z
N MET A 1 0.99 -28.57 19.27
CA MET A 1 -0.19 -28.77 18.40
C MET A 1 0.10 -27.98 17.14
N ALA A 2 0.64 -28.67 16.14
CA ALA A 2 1.06 -28.08 14.87
C ALA A 2 -0.13 -28.13 13.91
N CYS A 3 -0.53 -26.98 13.37
CA CYS A 3 -1.49 -26.90 12.28
C CYS A 3 -0.68 -26.73 11.00
N VAL A 4 -0.63 -27.77 10.18
CA VAL A 4 -0.06 -27.75 8.83
C VAL A 4 -1.23 -27.43 7.90
N GLY A 5 -1.31 -26.17 7.45
CA GLY A 5 -2.25 -25.75 6.42
C GLY A 5 -1.56 -25.76 5.07
N ASN A 6 -1.54 -26.90 4.39
CA ASN A 6 -1.16 -27.00 2.99
C ASN A 6 -2.40 -26.81 2.13
N GLY A 7 -2.63 -25.57 1.69
CA GLY A 7 -3.46 -25.31 0.51
C GLY A 7 -2.59 -25.47 -0.74
N GLU A 8 -2.53 -26.68 -1.30
CA GLU A 8 -1.88 -26.95 -2.58
C GLU A 8 -2.95 -27.00 -3.68
N MET A 9 -2.94 -25.98 -4.54
CA MET A 9 -3.73 -25.93 -5.76
C MET A 9 -2.86 -26.45 -6.92
N LEU A 10 -3.41 -27.43 -7.65
CA LEU A 10 -3.09 -27.88 -9.01
C LEU A 10 -1.62 -27.84 -9.46
N ALA A 11 -1.07 -29.05 -9.65
CA ALA A 11 0.29 -29.35 -10.08
C ALA A 11 0.81 -28.50 -11.26
N GLN A 12 1.83 -27.66 -10.98
CA GLN A 12 2.91 -27.33 -11.91
C GLN A 12 4.25 -27.37 -11.15
N ASP A 13 5.15 -28.22 -11.64
CA ASP A 13 6.58 -28.38 -11.35
C ASP A 13 7.10 -28.12 -9.92
N GLY A 14 7.44 -29.22 -9.25
CA GLY A 14 7.96 -29.30 -7.88
C GLY A 14 9.36 -28.73 -7.66
N VAL A 15 9.49 -27.41 -7.78
CA VAL A 15 10.51 -26.64 -7.06
C VAL A 15 9.77 -25.69 -6.13
N THR A 16 9.75 -25.99 -4.84
CA THR A 16 9.30 -25.03 -3.83
C THR A 16 10.22 -23.81 -3.90
N MET A 17 9.74 -22.73 -4.53
CA MET A 17 10.46 -21.46 -4.59
C MET A 17 10.81 -20.99 -3.18
N ALA A 18 12.01 -20.43 -3.02
CA ALA A 18 12.43 -19.90 -1.73
C ALA A 18 11.51 -18.75 -1.29
N PHE A 19 11.37 -18.53 0.03
CA PHE A 19 10.52 -17.46 0.56
C PHE A 19 10.87 -16.08 -0.03
N ASP A 20 12.16 -15.78 -0.15
CA ASP A 20 12.65 -14.52 -0.72
C ASP A 20 12.29 -14.35 -2.20
N GLU A 21 12.30 -15.45 -2.97
CA GLU A 21 11.90 -15.43 -4.38
C GLU A 21 10.41 -15.17 -4.54
N ARG A 22 9.58 -15.78 -3.68
CA ARG A 22 8.13 -15.49 -3.62
C ARG A 22 7.86 -14.04 -3.20
N CYS A 23 8.59 -13.52 -2.22
CA CYS A 23 8.49 -12.10 -1.82
C CYS A 23 8.84 -11.17 -2.98
N LYS A 24 9.89 -11.49 -3.74
CA LYS A 24 10.31 -10.71 -4.90
C LYS A 24 9.26 -10.73 -6.01
N LEU A 25 8.71 -11.91 -6.32
CA LEU A 25 7.66 -12.04 -7.33
C LEU A 25 6.41 -11.21 -6.98
N LEU A 26 6.02 -11.22 -5.69
CA LEU A 26 4.92 -10.39 -5.20
C LEU A 26 5.26 -8.88 -5.22
N GLU A 27 6.48 -8.50 -4.87
CA GLU A 27 6.93 -7.11 -4.97
C GLU A 27 6.92 -6.60 -6.41
N ASP A 28 7.41 -7.41 -7.34
CA ASP A 28 7.42 -7.09 -8.77
C ASP A 28 5.98 -6.89 -9.26
N ALA A 29 5.03 -7.74 -8.82
CA ALA A 29 3.61 -7.55 -9.13
C ALA A 29 3.04 -6.26 -8.55
N LEU A 30 3.34 -5.94 -7.28
CA LEU A 30 2.88 -4.74 -6.60
C LEU A 30 3.40 -3.45 -7.25
N THR A 31 4.64 -3.48 -7.73
CA THR A 31 5.35 -2.29 -8.22
C THR A 31 5.29 -2.11 -9.74
N ARG A 32 4.81 -3.13 -10.49
CA ARG A 32 4.71 -3.13 -11.95
C ARG A 32 3.98 -1.90 -12.52
N GLN A 33 2.87 -1.52 -11.90
CA GLN A 33 2.06 -0.37 -12.30
C GLN A 33 1.85 0.53 -11.11
N SER A 34 2.45 1.73 -11.14
CA SER A 34 2.44 2.66 -10.00
C SER A 34 1.05 3.05 -9.54
N LEU A 35 0.08 3.12 -10.46
CA LEU A 35 -1.31 3.46 -10.17
C LEU A 35 -2.03 2.40 -9.31
N HIS A 36 -1.65 1.12 -9.44
CA HIS A 36 -2.32 0.04 -8.71
C HIS A 36 -1.65 -0.32 -7.39
N ARG A 37 -0.39 0.12 -7.20
CA ARG A 37 0.44 -0.26 -6.04
C ARG A 37 -0.28 -0.08 -4.70
N GLU A 38 -0.92 1.07 -4.49
CA GLU A 38 -1.55 1.38 -3.21
C GLU A 38 -2.85 0.58 -3.01
N VAL A 39 -3.64 0.39 -4.08
CA VAL A 39 -4.84 -0.46 -4.05
C VAL A 39 -4.47 -1.91 -3.71
N LEU A 40 -3.44 -2.45 -4.37
CA LEU A 40 -2.95 -3.81 -4.13
C LEU A 40 -2.41 -3.96 -2.70
N TYR A 41 -1.65 -2.97 -2.21
CA TYR A 41 -1.16 -2.94 -0.82
C TYR A 41 -2.31 -2.97 0.19
N LYS A 42 -3.30 -2.08 0.03
CA LYS A 42 -4.47 -2.00 0.93
C LYS A 42 -5.31 -3.28 0.87
N THR A 43 -5.39 -3.92 -0.29
CA THR A 43 -6.10 -5.21 -0.43
C THR A 43 -5.39 -6.32 0.36
N LEU A 44 -4.06 -6.41 0.32
CA LEU A 44 -3.28 -7.33 1.16
C LEU A 44 -3.43 -7.02 2.66
N ALA A 45 -3.44 -5.74 3.04
CA ALA A 45 -3.63 -5.35 4.44
C ALA A 45 -5.05 -5.70 4.93
N LEU A 46 -6.07 -5.47 4.09
CA LEU A 46 -7.46 -5.77 4.39
C LEU A 46 -7.70 -7.27 4.61
N CYS A 47 -7.10 -8.12 3.77
CA CYS A 47 -7.31 -9.57 3.80
C CYS A 47 -6.41 -10.32 4.79
N GLN A 48 -5.71 -9.62 5.70
CA GLN A 48 -5.00 -10.30 6.81
C GLN A 48 -5.95 -11.14 7.68
N GLU A 49 -7.23 -10.80 7.68
CA GLU A 49 -8.32 -11.67 8.09
C GLU A 49 -9.07 -12.13 6.84
N ARG A 50 -9.50 -13.40 6.80
CA ARG A 50 -10.25 -13.95 5.67
C ARG A 50 -11.52 -13.14 5.42
N ARG A 51 -11.76 -12.81 4.15
CA ARG A 51 -12.95 -12.05 3.71
C ARG A 51 -13.49 -12.63 2.41
N GLU A 52 -14.81 -12.64 2.29
CA GLU A 52 -15.49 -12.97 1.04
C GLU A 52 -15.19 -11.96 -0.07
N LEU A 53 -15.23 -12.40 -1.33
CA LEU A 53 -15.01 -11.58 -2.52
C LEU A 53 -15.84 -10.29 -2.48
N SER A 54 -17.14 -10.41 -2.20
CA SER A 54 -18.07 -9.26 -2.17
C SER A 54 -17.63 -8.17 -1.18
N ALA A 55 -17.14 -8.56 0.00
CA ALA A 55 -16.65 -7.64 1.01
C ALA A 55 -15.31 -7.01 0.61
N VAL A 56 -14.42 -7.78 -0.03
CA VAL A 56 -13.15 -7.26 -0.55
C VAL A 56 -13.40 -6.24 -1.67
N GLU A 57 -14.26 -6.57 -2.64
CA GLU A 57 -14.59 -5.67 -3.76
C GLU A 57 -15.29 -4.38 -3.31
N ALA A 58 -16.19 -4.47 -2.33
CA ALA A 58 -16.85 -3.32 -1.74
C ALA A 58 -15.86 -2.40 -1.01
N ALA A 59 -14.91 -2.97 -0.26
CA ALA A 59 -13.86 -2.20 0.40
C ALA A 59 -12.91 -1.54 -0.63
N MET A 60 -12.51 -2.29 -1.66
CA MET A 60 -11.67 -1.76 -2.74
C MET A 60 -12.33 -0.61 -3.49
N ALA A 61 -13.64 -0.70 -3.76
CA ALA A 61 -14.39 0.37 -4.40
C ALA A 61 -14.41 1.68 -3.58
N ALA A 62 -14.27 1.57 -2.26
CA ALA A 62 -14.17 2.71 -1.36
C ALA A 62 -12.76 3.31 -1.28
N PHE A 63 -11.73 2.64 -1.82
CA PHE A 63 -10.38 3.19 -1.83
C PHE A 63 -10.30 4.38 -2.80
N PRO A 64 -9.82 5.55 -2.32
CA PRO A 64 -9.58 6.69 -3.17
C PRO A 64 -8.73 6.39 -4.41
N GLU A 65 -7.70 5.57 -4.24
CA GLU A 65 -6.75 5.19 -5.29
C GLU A 65 -7.38 4.30 -6.36
N PHE A 66 -8.49 3.62 -6.03
CA PHE A 66 -9.22 2.79 -7.00
C PHE A 66 -9.99 3.60 -8.02
N ALA A 67 -10.36 4.86 -7.71
CA ALA A 67 -11.03 5.73 -8.67
C ALA A 67 -10.20 6.00 -9.95
N GLU A 68 -8.88 5.84 -9.87
CA GLU A 68 -7.94 5.99 -10.99
C GLU A 68 -7.48 4.64 -11.58
N ALA A 69 -7.95 3.51 -11.02
CA ALA A 69 -7.58 2.19 -11.50
C ALA A 69 -8.21 1.91 -12.88
N THR A 70 -7.43 1.25 -13.74
CA THR A 70 -7.88 0.87 -15.10
C THR A 70 -8.39 -0.57 -15.18
N GLN A 71 -8.27 -1.32 -14.08
CA GLN A 71 -8.61 -2.73 -13.98
C GLN A 71 -9.71 -2.94 -12.93
N SER A 72 -10.49 -4.01 -13.08
CA SER A 72 -11.53 -4.37 -12.11
C SER A 72 -10.92 -4.83 -10.77
N GLN A 73 -11.72 -4.79 -9.70
CA GLN A 73 -11.33 -5.32 -8.40
C GLN A 73 -10.91 -6.78 -8.52
N TYR A 74 -11.74 -7.61 -9.16
CA TYR A 74 -11.44 -9.02 -9.40
C TYR A 74 -10.08 -9.23 -10.07
N HIS A 75 -9.75 -8.49 -11.14
CA HIS A 75 -8.46 -8.63 -11.81
C HIS A 75 -7.29 -8.29 -10.87
N LEU A 76 -7.40 -7.22 -10.08
CA LEU A 76 -6.36 -6.84 -9.11
C LEU A 76 -6.22 -7.88 -7.99
N ILE A 77 -7.32 -8.50 -7.56
CA ILE A 77 -7.31 -9.63 -6.61
C ILE A 77 -6.60 -10.83 -7.24
N SER A 78 -6.92 -11.20 -8.49
CA SER A 78 -6.25 -12.30 -9.20
C SER A 78 -4.74 -12.06 -9.32
N VAL A 79 -4.30 -10.83 -9.60
CA VAL A 79 -2.86 -10.50 -9.62
C VAL A 79 -2.17 -10.82 -8.29
N LEU A 80 -2.85 -10.59 -7.15
CA LEU A 80 -2.31 -10.93 -5.84
C LEU A 80 -2.33 -12.44 -5.57
N VAL A 81 -3.34 -13.17 -6.06
CA VAL A 81 -3.40 -14.63 -5.97
C VAL A 81 -2.29 -15.28 -6.79
N ASP A 82 -2.17 -14.89 -8.06
CA ASP A 82 -1.16 -15.40 -9.00
C ASP A 82 0.26 -15.11 -8.49
N ALA A 83 0.43 -13.97 -7.80
CA ALA A 83 1.70 -13.61 -7.19
C ALA A 83 1.95 -14.22 -5.80
N GLY A 84 1.01 -15.03 -5.29
CA GLY A 84 1.11 -15.70 -3.99
C GLY A 84 0.92 -14.79 -2.77
N GLY A 85 0.41 -13.58 -2.95
CA GLY A 85 0.08 -12.64 -1.87
C GLY A 85 -1.25 -12.92 -1.18
N LEU A 86 -2.23 -13.46 -1.90
CA LEU A 86 -3.52 -13.92 -1.38
C LEU A 86 -3.68 -15.43 -1.63
N ALA A 87 -4.22 -16.14 -0.65
CA ALA A 87 -4.80 -17.46 -0.82
C ALA A 87 -6.29 -17.32 -1.14
N ARG A 88 -6.77 -18.13 -2.09
CA ARG A 88 -8.20 -18.21 -2.46
C ARG A 88 -8.82 -19.45 -1.82
N PHE A 89 -10.03 -19.30 -1.30
CA PHE A 89 -10.86 -20.36 -0.72
C PHE A 89 -12.19 -20.39 -1.45
N LEU A 90 -12.63 -21.57 -1.88
CA LEU A 90 -13.99 -21.77 -2.38
C LEU A 90 -14.91 -22.01 -1.20
N LEU A 91 -16.11 -21.45 -1.22
CA LEU A 91 -17.07 -21.51 -0.12
C LEU A 91 -18.31 -22.30 -0.50
N ASP A 92 -18.87 -23.02 0.46
CA ASP A 92 -20.17 -23.67 0.34
C ASP A 92 -21.33 -22.68 0.58
N GLU A 93 -22.57 -23.17 0.54
CA GLU A 93 -23.78 -22.38 0.76
C GLU A 93 -23.82 -21.71 2.15
N ALA A 94 -23.16 -22.31 3.15
CA ALA A 94 -23.09 -21.77 4.50
C ALA A 94 -21.97 -20.71 4.65
N GLY A 95 -21.13 -20.53 3.64
CA GLY A 95 -19.96 -19.64 3.66
C GLY A 95 -18.72 -20.29 4.27
N ASP A 96 -18.72 -21.60 4.48
CA ASP A 96 -17.58 -22.33 5.02
C ASP A 96 -16.61 -22.73 3.91
N PRO A 97 -15.28 -22.70 4.15
CA PRO A 97 -14.31 -23.14 3.16
C PRO A 97 -14.45 -24.62 2.82
N LEU A 98 -14.56 -24.90 1.52
CA LEU A 98 -14.55 -26.25 0.97
C LEU A 98 -13.13 -26.84 1.03
N ASP A 99 -13.03 -28.06 1.55
CA ASP A 99 -11.79 -28.83 1.48
C ASP A 99 -11.55 -29.30 0.04
N PRO A 100 -10.34 -29.17 -0.54
CA PRO A 100 -10.09 -29.59 -1.93
C PRO A 100 -10.46 -31.04 -2.25
N THR A 101 -10.46 -31.94 -1.25
CA THR A 101 -10.82 -33.36 -1.42
C THR A 101 -12.29 -33.56 -1.77
N VAL A 102 -13.17 -32.59 -1.50
CA VAL A 102 -14.61 -32.70 -1.86
C VAL A 102 -14.84 -32.71 -3.37
N PHE A 103 -13.87 -32.22 -4.15
CA PHE A 103 -13.93 -32.20 -5.61
C PHE A 103 -13.37 -33.47 -6.26
N GLU A 104 -12.81 -34.41 -5.48
CA GLU A 104 -12.23 -35.63 -6.02
C GLU A 104 -13.27 -36.53 -6.69
N GLY A 105 -13.09 -36.75 -7.99
CA GLY A 105 -13.96 -37.62 -8.78
C GLY A 105 -15.25 -36.96 -9.27
N LEU A 106 -15.44 -35.66 -9.00
CA LEU A 106 -16.53 -34.87 -9.58
C LEU A 106 -16.18 -34.38 -10.98
N SER A 107 -17.21 -34.24 -11.81
CA SER A 107 -17.12 -33.44 -13.03
C SER A 107 -17.06 -31.94 -12.72
N GLU A 108 -16.70 -31.12 -13.71
CA GLU A 108 -16.66 -29.65 -13.57
C GLU A 108 -18.02 -29.08 -13.18
N ASP A 109 -19.10 -29.54 -13.83
CA ASP A 109 -20.47 -29.12 -13.50
C ASP A 109 -20.85 -29.48 -12.05
N GLU A 110 -20.49 -30.67 -11.59
CA GLU A 110 -20.75 -31.10 -10.20
C GLU A 110 -19.91 -30.34 -9.18
N ALA A 111 -18.67 -29.96 -9.54
CA ALA A 111 -17.82 -29.14 -8.69
C ALA A 111 -18.35 -27.71 -8.57
N ASP A 112 -18.81 -27.13 -9.68
CA ASP A 112 -19.40 -25.79 -9.72
C ASP A 112 -20.68 -25.71 -8.89
N ASP A 113 -21.52 -26.75 -8.89
CA ASP A 113 -22.73 -26.84 -8.06
C ASP A 113 -22.44 -26.79 -6.55
N LEU A 114 -21.21 -27.12 -6.11
CA LEU A 114 -20.81 -27.03 -4.71
C LEU A 114 -20.31 -25.64 -4.29
N VAL A 115 -19.91 -24.80 -5.25
CA VAL A 115 -19.25 -23.52 -4.98
C VAL A 115 -20.27 -22.39 -5.00
N PHE A 116 -20.51 -21.80 -3.83
CA PHE A 116 -21.44 -20.67 -3.67
C PHE A 116 -20.71 -19.32 -3.57
N GLY A 117 -19.40 -19.33 -3.34
CA GLY A 117 -18.61 -18.11 -3.26
C GLY A 117 -17.11 -18.33 -3.19
N GLU A 118 -16.39 -17.21 -3.09
CA GLU A 118 -14.94 -17.19 -2.90
C GLU A 118 -14.58 -16.29 -1.70
N ALA A 119 -13.55 -16.68 -0.96
CA ALA A 119 -12.91 -15.85 0.05
C ALA A 119 -11.40 -15.77 -0.17
N TYR A 120 -10.82 -14.72 0.40
CA TYR A 120 -9.41 -14.38 0.26
C TYR A 120 -8.78 -14.10 1.62
N GLU A 121 -7.57 -14.61 1.81
CA GLU A 121 -6.77 -14.39 3.01
C GLU A 121 -5.32 -14.12 2.61
N THR A 122 -4.69 -13.14 3.24
CA THR A 122 -3.31 -12.75 2.95
C THR A 122 -2.35 -13.83 3.43
N THR A 123 -1.49 -14.28 2.53
CA THR A 123 -0.50 -15.32 2.84
C THR A 123 0.61 -14.79 3.76
N GLU A 124 1.48 -15.67 4.23
CA GLU A 124 2.68 -15.27 4.96
C GLU A 124 3.58 -14.31 4.15
N VAL A 125 3.71 -14.58 2.84
CA VAL A 125 4.46 -13.73 1.90
C VAL A 125 3.78 -12.36 1.76
N GLY A 126 2.45 -12.34 1.60
CA GLY A 126 1.66 -11.11 1.58
C GLY A 126 1.82 -10.29 2.87
N CYS A 127 1.81 -10.95 4.03
CA CYS A 127 2.03 -10.29 5.32
C CYS A 127 3.43 -9.68 5.45
N ALA A 128 4.46 -10.35 4.94
CA ALA A 128 5.82 -9.80 4.89
C ALA A 128 5.88 -8.55 4.00
N LEU A 129 5.20 -8.57 2.85
CA LEU A 129 5.09 -7.43 1.95
C LEU A 129 4.37 -6.25 2.61
N VAL A 130 3.26 -6.50 3.30
CA VAL A 130 2.52 -5.46 4.04
C VAL A 130 3.41 -4.78 5.07
N ARG A 131 4.22 -5.54 5.82
CA ARG A 131 5.19 -4.98 6.77
C ARG A 131 6.27 -4.14 6.08
N ARG A 132 6.80 -4.59 4.95
CA ARG A 132 7.89 -3.88 4.25
C ARG A 132 7.41 -2.60 3.56
N HIS A 133 6.16 -2.55 3.11
CA HIS A 133 5.59 -1.38 2.44
C HIS A 133 4.66 -0.55 3.33
N ASP A 134 4.79 -0.69 4.65
CA ASP A 134 4.11 0.14 5.64
C ASP A 134 4.21 1.64 5.26
N PRO A 135 3.09 2.35 5.08
CA PRO A 135 3.06 3.77 4.71
C PRO A 135 3.90 4.65 5.63
N ARG A 136 3.90 4.39 6.95
CA ARG A 136 4.66 5.21 7.90
C ARG A 136 6.17 5.01 7.70
N ALA A 137 6.61 3.77 7.48
CA ALA A 137 8.00 3.48 7.13
C ALA A 137 8.40 4.15 5.79
N ARG A 138 7.54 4.10 4.76
CA ARG A 138 7.78 4.77 3.47
C ARG A 138 7.92 6.29 3.60
N LEU A 139 7.09 6.92 4.44
CA LEU A 139 7.19 8.35 4.72
C LEU A 139 8.48 8.69 5.47
N ALA A 140 8.83 7.93 6.51
CA ALA A 140 10.09 8.13 7.23
C ALA A 140 11.31 8.01 6.30
N GLU A 141 11.36 6.96 5.47
CA GLU A 141 12.42 6.73 4.50
C GLU A 141 12.53 7.89 3.49
N LEU A 142 11.41 8.44 3.02
CA LEU A 142 11.41 9.62 2.14
C LEU A 142 12.10 10.83 2.80
N MET A 143 11.81 11.09 4.08
CA MET A 143 12.43 12.20 4.82
C MET A 143 13.91 11.97 5.06
N GLU A 144 14.30 10.73 5.41
CA GLU A 144 15.70 10.35 5.66
C GLU A 144 16.55 10.40 4.38
N ARG A 145 15.97 9.99 3.25
CA ARG A 145 16.65 10.04 1.94
C ARG A 145 16.83 11.48 1.45
N GLU A 146 15.94 12.39 1.83
CA GLU A 146 15.95 13.78 1.37
C GLU A 146 15.79 14.77 2.54
N PRO A 147 16.76 14.83 3.47
CA PRO A 147 16.61 15.61 4.70
C PRO A 147 16.45 17.11 4.43
N HIS A 148 17.07 17.63 3.36
CA HIS A 148 16.94 19.01 2.91
C HIS A 148 15.53 19.38 2.41
N ARG A 149 14.69 18.40 2.08
CA ARG A 149 13.28 18.59 1.67
C ARG A 149 12.28 18.19 2.75
N ALA A 150 12.74 17.59 3.85
CA ALA A 150 11.85 17.05 4.88
C ALA A 150 10.90 18.11 5.48
N ALA A 151 11.37 19.35 5.64
CA ALA A 151 10.51 20.45 6.10
C ALA A 151 9.38 20.73 5.11
N VAL A 152 9.70 20.89 3.82
CA VAL A 152 8.71 21.15 2.76
C VAL A 152 7.73 19.98 2.61
N TYR A 153 8.17 18.74 2.74
CA TYR A 153 7.27 17.59 2.74
C TYR A 153 6.27 17.64 3.90
N ARG A 154 6.72 17.98 5.12
CA ARG A 154 5.82 18.16 6.27
C ARG A 154 4.85 19.32 6.05
N ASP A 155 5.32 20.45 5.52
CA ASP A 155 4.46 21.61 5.24
C ASP A 155 3.36 21.28 4.23
N LEU A 156 3.69 20.53 3.17
CA LEU A 156 2.71 20.06 2.18
C LEU A 156 1.67 19.12 2.79
N LEU A 157 2.11 18.16 3.63
CA LEU A 157 1.20 17.26 4.34
C LEU A 157 0.31 18.03 5.32
N ALA A 158 0.85 18.98 6.08
CA ALA A 158 0.07 19.80 7.01
C ALA A 158 -0.96 20.65 6.26
N MET A 159 -0.53 21.33 5.19
CA MET A 159 -1.40 22.13 4.35
C MET A 159 -2.55 21.31 3.77
N CYS A 160 -2.29 20.12 3.24
CA CYS A 160 -3.32 19.26 2.66
C CYS A 160 -4.18 18.53 3.72
N ALA A 161 -3.75 18.52 4.99
CA ALA A 161 -4.52 17.96 6.10
C ALA A 161 -5.60 18.95 6.59
N GLU A 162 -5.32 20.26 6.57
CA GLU A 162 -6.27 21.32 6.94
C GLU A 162 -7.52 21.33 6.05
N ARG A 163 -7.31 21.29 4.74
CA ARG A 163 -8.35 21.12 3.72
C ARG A 163 -7.71 20.60 2.43
N PRO A 164 -8.47 19.92 1.55
CA PRO A 164 -7.97 19.50 0.25
C PRO A 164 -7.41 20.70 -0.56
N ARG A 165 -6.31 20.47 -1.28
CA ARG A 165 -5.61 21.51 -2.07
C ARG A 165 -5.55 21.14 -3.54
N THR A 166 -5.78 22.12 -4.41
CA THR A 166 -5.57 21.99 -5.85
C THR A 166 -4.08 21.99 -6.17
N TYR A 167 -3.71 21.48 -7.35
CA TYR A 167 -2.32 21.58 -7.81
C TYR A 167 -1.85 23.04 -7.93
N GLY A 168 -2.71 23.96 -8.37
CA GLY A 168 -2.35 25.38 -8.50
C GLY A 168 -2.00 26.04 -7.16
N GLU A 169 -2.70 25.68 -6.09
CA GLU A 169 -2.37 26.15 -4.73
C GLU A 169 -1.02 25.60 -4.26
N ILE A 170 -0.74 24.32 -4.55
CA ILE A 170 0.56 23.70 -4.23
C ILE A 170 1.70 24.34 -5.04
N ASP A 171 1.50 24.55 -6.35
CA ASP A 171 2.47 25.22 -7.22
C ASP A 171 2.81 26.62 -6.70
N GLN A 172 1.80 27.40 -6.30
CA GLN A 172 1.99 28.75 -5.79
C GLN A 172 2.87 28.77 -4.53
N VAL A 173 2.67 27.82 -3.61
CA VAL A 173 3.46 27.72 -2.37
C VAL A 173 4.89 27.27 -2.63
N LEU A 174 5.09 26.34 -3.58
CA LEU A 174 6.42 25.79 -3.87
C LEU A 174 7.24 26.65 -4.82
N ARG A 175 6.64 27.62 -5.49
CA ARG A 175 7.30 28.47 -6.49
C ARG A 175 8.50 29.19 -5.89
N GLY A 176 9.67 28.99 -6.49
CA GLY A 176 10.92 29.60 -6.05
C GLY A 176 11.56 28.95 -4.80
N SER A 177 11.00 27.85 -4.30
CA SER A 177 11.58 27.10 -3.19
C SER A 177 12.88 26.40 -3.58
N GLU A 178 13.90 26.52 -2.73
CA GLU A 178 15.15 25.76 -2.85
C GLU A 178 14.92 24.24 -2.77
N ALA A 179 13.79 23.79 -2.19
CA ALA A 179 13.43 22.38 -2.18
C ALA A 179 13.18 21.80 -3.59
N LEU A 180 12.85 22.64 -4.57
CA LEU A 180 12.70 22.23 -5.98
C LEU A 180 14.04 22.15 -6.71
N VAL A 181 15.11 22.68 -6.14
CA VAL A 181 16.42 22.71 -6.79
C VAL A 181 17.12 21.37 -6.58
N ARG A 182 17.79 20.90 -7.63
CA ARG A 182 18.73 19.78 -7.60
C ARG A 182 19.99 20.15 -8.39
N GLU A 183 21.10 19.52 -8.04
CA GLU A 183 22.30 19.57 -8.86
C GLU A 183 22.34 18.37 -9.80
N GLU A 184 22.49 18.63 -11.09
CA GLU A 184 22.72 17.62 -12.13
C GLU A 184 23.92 18.07 -12.98
N ASP A 185 24.97 17.26 -13.01
CA ASP A 185 26.22 17.52 -13.75
C ASP A 185 26.80 18.93 -13.51
N GLY A 186 26.78 19.38 -12.25
CA GLY A 186 27.27 20.70 -11.83
C GLY A 186 26.37 21.86 -12.22
N ARG A 187 25.13 21.61 -12.67
CA ARG A 187 24.12 22.63 -12.99
C ARG A 187 22.96 22.58 -12.01
N ARG A 188 22.44 23.75 -11.65
CA ARG A 188 21.19 23.87 -10.90
C ARG A 188 20.01 23.64 -11.84
N VAL A 189 19.23 22.61 -11.56
CA VAL A 189 17.99 22.27 -12.28
C VAL A 189 16.83 22.44 -11.30
N VAL A 190 15.78 23.14 -11.75
CA VAL A 190 14.55 23.34 -10.97
C VAL A 190 13.52 22.30 -11.40
N MET A 191 13.10 21.47 -10.45
CA MET A 191 12.05 20.49 -10.65
C MET A 191 10.66 21.13 -10.63
N GLN A 192 9.71 20.50 -11.30
CA GLN A 192 8.31 20.86 -11.17
C GLN A 192 7.78 20.48 -9.77
N PRO A 193 6.87 21.28 -9.17
CA PRO A 193 6.23 20.97 -7.90
C PRO A 193 5.57 19.58 -7.83
N SER A 194 5.07 19.08 -8.97
CA SER A 194 4.47 17.74 -9.07
C SER A 194 5.44 16.65 -8.65
N VAL A 195 6.76 16.85 -8.81
CA VAL A 195 7.76 15.86 -8.38
C VAL A 195 7.72 15.63 -6.87
N LEU A 196 7.48 16.67 -6.07
CA LEU A 196 7.36 16.52 -4.61
C LEU A 196 6.02 15.88 -4.24
N VAL A 197 4.94 16.24 -4.94
CA VAL A 197 3.61 15.65 -4.75
C VAL A 197 3.62 14.16 -5.07
N ASP A 198 4.18 13.76 -6.21
CA ASP A 198 4.31 12.36 -6.64
C ASP A 198 5.09 11.53 -5.62
N ARG A 199 6.12 12.11 -4.99
CA ARG A 199 6.90 11.42 -3.95
C ARG A 199 6.10 11.19 -2.69
N LEU A 200 5.35 12.19 -2.24
CA LEU A 200 4.43 12.05 -1.11
C LEU A 200 3.32 11.04 -1.41
N GLN A 201 2.77 11.04 -2.63
CA GLN A 201 1.78 10.04 -3.04
C GLN A 201 2.37 8.62 -3.07
N ARG A 202 3.58 8.44 -3.62
CA ARG A 202 4.28 7.13 -3.61
C ARG A 202 4.64 6.64 -2.21
N ALA A 203 4.84 7.57 -1.28
CA ALA A 203 5.03 7.28 0.13
C ALA A 203 3.70 7.10 0.90
N ALA A 204 2.55 7.16 0.21
CA ALA A 204 1.21 7.08 0.80
C ALA A 204 0.91 8.18 1.84
N GLY A 205 1.53 9.35 1.71
CA GLY A 205 1.21 10.54 2.52
C GLY A 205 0.15 11.45 1.89
N LEU A 206 0.08 11.49 0.56
CA LEU A 206 -0.95 12.22 -0.18
C LEU A 206 -1.76 11.29 -1.08
N VAL A 207 -3.00 11.66 -1.33
CA VAL A 207 -3.87 10.99 -2.29
C VAL A 207 -4.68 12.00 -3.09
N TRP A 208 -4.91 11.70 -4.36
CA TRP A 208 -5.77 12.51 -5.22
C TRP A 208 -7.23 12.10 -5.06
N GLN A 209 -8.10 13.06 -4.74
CA GLN A 209 -9.55 12.88 -4.65
C GLN A 209 -10.26 14.18 -5.07
N ASN A 210 -10.20 14.51 -6.36
CA ASN A 210 -10.56 15.82 -6.94
C ASN A 210 -9.66 16.99 -6.49
N ALA A 211 -8.93 16.81 -5.39
CA ALA A 211 -7.89 17.66 -4.86
C ALA A 211 -6.93 16.78 -4.04
N TRP A 212 -5.72 17.27 -3.79
CA TRP A 212 -4.74 16.59 -2.95
C TRP A 212 -5.17 16.64 -1.48
N LYS A 213 -5.18 15.47 -0.85
CA LYS A 213 -5.51 15.29 0.56
C LYS A 213 -4.42 14.52 1.26
N THR A 214 -4.15 14.87 2.50
CA THR A 214 -3.30 14.06 3.38
C THR A 214 -4.05 12.80 3.80
N THR A 215 -3.43 11.65 3.58
CA THR A 215 -3.95 10.34 3.98
C THR A 215 -4.02 10.22 5.51
N PRO A 216 -4.79 9.27 6.06
CA PRO A 216 -4.76 8.98 7.49
C PRO A 216 -3.34 8.73 8.01
N GLU A 217 -2.55 7.96 7.28
CA GLU A 217 -1.16 7.61 7.62
C GLU A 217 -0.24 8.83 7.57
N GLY A 218 -0.47 9.73 6.61
CA GLY A 218 0.23 11.02 6.53
C GLY A 218 -0.09 11.94 7.71
N LYS A 219 -1.31 11.91 8.25
CA LYS A 219 -1.70 12.68 9.44
C LYS A 219 -1.03 12.12 10.70
N GLU A 220 -1.10 10.81 10.89
CA GLU A 220 -0.43 10.13 12.00
C GLU A 220 1.09 10.36 11.99
N PHE A 221 1.69 10.45 10.80
CA PHE A 221 3.10 10.79 10.64
C PHE A 221 3.41 12.20 11.14
N LEU A 222 2.54 13.19 10.91
CA LEU A 222 2.73 14.56 11.41
C LEU A 222 2.65 14.61 12.94
N GLU A 223 1.61 14.01 13.53
CA GLU A 223 1.34 14.03 14.98
C GLU A 223 2.55 13.51 15.79
N ARG A 224 3.16 12.41 15.37
CA ARG A 224 4.32 11.80 16.07
C ARG A 224 5.61 12.62 15.98
N ASN A 225 5.78 13.42 14.93
CA ASN A 225 6.97 14.24 14.74
C ASN A 225 6.86 15.57 15.50
N ASP A 226 5.64 16.08 15.70
CA ASP A 226 5.39 17.23 16.56
C ASP A 226 5.72 16.90 18.04
N GLU A 227 5.45 15.67 18.49
CA GLU A 227 5.80 15.20 19.84
C GLU A 227 7.31 15.09 20.07
N ARG A 228 8.08 14.65 19.07
CA ARG A 228 9.55 14.61 19.16
C ARG A 228 10.18 16.00 19.14
N GLY A 229 9.60 16.94 18.40
CA GLY A 229 10.00 18.36 18.41
C GLY A 229 9.73 19.06 19.74
N ALA A 230 8.68 18.67 20.46
CA ALA A 230 8.37 19.21 21.79
C ALA A 230 9.36 18.73 22.88
N THR A 231 9.91 17.52 22.76
CA THR A 231 10.87 16.98 23.75
C THR A 231 12.28 17.53 23.65
N ASP A 232 12.69 18.08 22.49
CA ASP A 232 14.05 18.60 22.26
C ASP A 232 14.15 20.13 22.49
N GLY A 233 13.03 20.81 22.76
CA GLY A 233 12.96 22.25 22.99
C GLY A 233 13.17 22.72 24.44
N SER A 234 13.32 21.81 25.41
CA SER A 234 13.45 22.16 26.83
C SER A 234 14.88 22.03 27.37
N LYS A 235 15.85 22.65 26.71
CA LYS A 235 17.09 23.10 27.37
C LYS A 235 17.41 24.51 26.93
N SER A 236 16.88 25.49 27.68
CA SER A 236 17.45 26.84 27.67
C SER A 236 18.55 26.97 28.73
N PRO A 237 19.59 27.78 28.46
CA PRO A 237 20.83 27.83 29.23
C PRO A 237 20.88 29.06 30.13
N SER A 238 21.20 28.91 31.42
CA SER A 238 21.89 29.91 32.24
C SER A 238 21.98 29.45 33.69
N ASP A 239 23.19 29.17 34.16
CA ASP A 239 23.72 29.95 35.29
C ASP A 239 25.25 29.87 35.30
N GLN A 240 25.85 30.90 34.71
CA GLN A 240 27.16 31.37 35.13
C GLN A 240 26.93 32.37 36.27
N ARG A 241 27.38 32.02 37.47
CA ARG A 241 28.03 32.92 38.42
C ARG A 241 28.87 32.12 39.41
#